data_AF-A0A1B6LIW6-F1
#
_entry.id   AF-A0A1B6LIW6-F1
#
_cell.length_a   1.000
_cell.length_b   1.000
_cell.length_c   1.000
_cell.angle_alpha   90.00
_cell.angle_beta   90.00
_cell.angle_gamma   90.00
#
_symmetry.space_group_name_H-M   'P 1'
#
loop_
_entity.id
_entity.type
_entity.pdbx_description
1 polymer ?
#
loop_
_entity_poly.entity_id
_entity_poly.type
_entity_poly.pdbx_seq_one_letter_code
_entity_poly.pdbx_strand_id
1 'polypeptide(L)'
;LGKPTDVVLTLRDVGKAEYLGEIHLTATLWPKSQEDKEQYFQRSGKISDINRRLKSQIWSSVVTIVLVEGKNLLPMDIDGFSDPYVKFRLGTEKYKSKVIYKTLNP
;
A
#
# COMPACT_ATOMS: atom_id res chain seq x y z
N LEU A 1 -11.62 -10.26 11.26
CA LEU A 1 -11.20 -8.88 11.62
C LEU A 1 -10.04 -8.97 12.61
N GLY A 2 -9.07 -8.08 12.50
CA GLY A 2 -7.88 -8.02 13.36
C GLY A 2 -6.81 -9.09 13.14
N LYS A 3 -7.05 -10.05 12.25
CA LYS A 3 -6.05 -11.07 11.87
C LYS A 3 -5.20 -10.56 10.70
N PRO A 4 -3.86 -10.59 10.80
CA PRO A 4 -2.99 -10.36 9.66
C PRO A 4 -3.26 -11.39 8.57
N THR A 5 -3.28 -10.94 7.33
CA THR A 5 -3.39 -11.77 6.14
C THR A 5 -2.20 -11.49 5.25
N ASP A 6 -1.40 -12.51 5.01
CA ASP A 6 -0.29 -12.43 4.07
C ASP A 6 -0.81 -12.58 2.65
N VAL A 7 -0.34 -11.71 1.77
CA VAL A 7 -0.74 -11.61 0.37
C VAL A 7 0.51 -11.59 -0.48
N VAL A 8 0.55 -12.49 -1.46
CA VAL A 8 1.59 -12.52 -2.49
C VAL A 8 0.96 -12.05 -3.79
N LEU A 9 1.52 -10.98 -4.36
CA LEU A 9 1.12 -10.43 -5.64
C LEU A 9 2.16 -10.80 -6.69
N THR A 10 1.84 -11.77 -7.55
CA THR A 10 2.65 -12.08 -8.73
C THR A 10 2.49 -10.99 -9.78
N LEU A 11 3.60 -10.43 -10.23
CA LEU A 11 3.65 -9.36 -11.22
C LEU A 11 3.72 -9.95 -12.64
N ARG A 12 2.86 -9.44 -13.53
CA ARG A 12 2.81 -9.80 -14.95
C ARG A 12 2.47 -8.56 -15.76
N ASP A 13 3.02 -8.45 -16.97
CA ASP A 13 2.68 -7.36 -17.87
C ASP A 13 1.28 -7.58 -18.48
N VAL A 14 0.55 -6.50 -18.72
CA VAL A 14 -0.79 -6.57 -19.31
C VAL A 14 -0.66 -6.80 -20.80
N GLY A 15 -0.78 -8.07 -21.22
CA GLY A 15 -0.70 -8.49 -22.63
C GLY A 15 0.54 -9.31 -22.96
N LYS A 16 1.49 -9.48 -22.02
CA LYS A 16 2.57 -10.47 -22.11
C LYS A 16 2.49 -11.41 -20.92
N ALA A 17 2.64 -12.70 -21.15
CA ALA A 17 2.65 -13.71 -20.09
C ALA A 17 3.99 -13.76 -19.31
N GLU A 18 4.79 -12.70 -19.38
CA GLU A 18 6.11 -12.64 -18.74
C GLU A 18 5.97 -12.44 -17.23
N TYR A 19 6.73 -13.22 -16.47
CA TYR A 19 6.82 -13.12 -15.02
C TYR A 19 7.76 -11.98 -14.64
N LEU A 20 7.27 -11.03 -13.83
CA LEU A 20 8.00 -9.83 -13.44
C LEU A 20 8.45 -9.84 -11.97
N GLY A 21 8.29 -10.98 -11.28
CA GLY A 21 8.55 -11.13 -9.85
C GLY A 21 7.31 -11.08 -8.99
N GLU A 22 7.51 -10.92 -7.68
CA GLU A 22 6.48 -10.99 -6.66
C GLU A 22 6.61 -9.85 -5.64
N ILE A 23 5.48 -9.40 -5.11
CA ILE A 23 5.41 -8.49 -3.95
C ILE A 23 4.73 -9.22 -2.80
N HIS A 24 5.38 -9.24 -1.64
CA HIS A 24 4.84 -9.75 -0.40
C HIS A 24 4.34 -8.60 0.46
N LEU A 25 3.10 -8.68 0.91
CA LEU A 25 2.53 -7.71 1.84
C LEU A 25 1.67 -8.41 2.88
N THR A 26 1.52 -7.78 4.04
CA THR A 26 0.61 -8.22 5.09
C THR A 26 -0.47 -7.15 5.28
N ALA A 27 -1.73 -7.57 5.28
CA ALA A 27 -2.87 -6.69 5.47
C ALA A 27 -3.68 -7.09 6.70
N THR A 28 -4.06 -6.09 7.53
CA THR A 28 -4.92 -6.29 8.70
C THR A 28 -6.07 -5.29 8.68
N LEU A 29 -7.30 -5.76 8.88
CA LEU A 29 -8.50 -4.92 8.91
C LEU A 29 -9.11 -4.87 10.32
N TRP A 30 -9.19 -3.67 10.88
CA TRP A 30 -9.82 -3.40 12.17
C TRP A 30 -11.09 -2.56 12.00
N PRO A 31 -12.22 -2.93 12.62
CA PRO A 31 -13.39 -2.06 12.65
C PRO A 31 -13.05 -0.78 13.44
N LYS A 32 -13.50 0.38 12.96
CA LYS A 32 -13.41 1.62 13.74
C LYS A 32 -14.49 1.63 14.81
N SER A 33 -14.13 1.91 16.05
CA SER A 33 -15.11 2.15 17.12
C SER A 33 -15.84 3.48 16.88
N GLN A 34 -16.93 3.71 17.60
CA GLN A 34 -17.62 5.00 17.58
C GLN A 34 -16.71 6.12 18.15
N GLU A 35 -15.92 5.81 19.18
CA GLU A 35 -14.94 6.71 19.79
C GLU A 35 -13.81 7.10 18.80
N ASP A 36 -13.33 6.15 17.98
CA ASP A 36 -12.33 6.42 16.93
C ASP A 36 -12.87 7.41 15.90
N LYS A 37 -14.17 7.33 15.59
CA LYS A 37 -14.83 8.28 14.70
C LYS A 37 -14.87 9.66 15.36
N GLU A 38 -15.29 9.74 16.63
CA GLU A 38 -15.42 10.99 17.40
C GLU A 38 -14.08 11.72 17.61
N GLN A 39 -13.01 11.02 17.96
CA GLN A 39 -11.67 11.62 18.10
C GLN A 39 -11.15 12.21 16.78
N TYR A 40 -11.50 11.62 15.64
CA TYR A 40 -11.14 12.14 14.32
C TYR A 40 -11.85 13.46 13.99
N PHE A 41 -13.03 13.70 14.57
CA PHE A 41 -13.77 14.96 14.44
C PHE A 41 -13.22 16.08 15.34
N GLN A 42 -12.69 15.75 16.52
CA GLN A 42 -12.23 16.75 17.50
C GLN A 42 -10.86 17.38 17.16
N ARG A 43 -10.08 16.81 16.24
CA ARG A 43 -8.79 17.42 15.83
C ARG A 43 -9.00 18.68 14.98
N SER A 44 -8.88 19.87 15.56
CA SER A 44 -8.82 21.15 14.82
C SER A 44 -7.76 21.12 13.70
N GLY A 45 -8.09 21.56 12.48
CA GLY A 45 -7.20 21.56 11.31
C GLY A 45 -7.78 22.26 10.07
N LYS A 46 -6.89 22.66 9.15
CA LYS A 46 -7.17 23.48 7.95
C LYS A 46 -8.29 22.89 7.06
N ILE A 47 -8.99 23.74 6.29
CA ILE A 47 -10.15 23.37 5.44
C ILE A 47 -9.88 22.18 4.49
N SER A 48 -8.65 22.05 3.98
CA SER A 48 -8.23 20.92 3.14
C SER A 48 -8.27 19.58 3.88
N ASP A 49 -8.00 19.56 5.18
CA ASP A 49 -8.08 18.37 6.02
C ASP A 49 -9.53 17.97 6.27
N ILE A 50 -10.44 18.95 6.42
CA ILE A 50 -11.88 18.69 6.60
C ILE A 50 -12.45 17.94 5.38
N ASN A 51 -12.13 18.36 4.16
CA ASN A 51 -12.58 17.68 2.93
C ASN A 51 -12.01 16.25 2.81
N ARG A 52 -10.75 16.03 3.21
CA ARG A 52 -10.17 14.68 3.27
C ARG A 52 -10.89 13.80 4.29
N ARG A 53 -11.24 14.36 5.46
CA ARG A 53 -11.99 13.65 6.53
C ARG A 53 -13.41 13.30 6.12
N LEU A 54 -14.13 14.21 5.49
CA LEU A 54 -15.49 13.97 4.99
C LEU A 54 -15.51 12.84 3.95
N LYS A 55 -14.50 12.76 3.06
CA LYS A 55 -14.35 11.61 2.15
C LYS A 55 -13.95 10.32 2.87
N SER A 56 -13.19 10.42 3.96
CA SER A 56 -12.87 9.27 4.83
C SER A 56 -14.08 8.74 5.61
N GLN A 57 -15.18 9.50 5.75
CA GLN A 57 -16.41 9.07 6.45
C GLN A 57 -17.08 7.83 5.84
N ILE A 58 -16.75 7.47 4.60
CA ILE A 58 -17.29 6.27 3.93
C ILE A 58 -16.71 4.98 4.56
N TRP A 59 -15.52 5.06 5.17
CA TRP A 59 -14.81 3.86 5.63
C TRP A 59 -15.11 3.55 7.10
N SER A 60 -15.77 2.41 7.34
CA SER A 60 -16.12 1.91 8.69
C SER A 60 -14.98 1.18 9.42
N SER A 61 -13.82 1.04 8.77
CA SER A 61 -12.69 0.23 9.24
C SER A 61 -11.36 0.89 8.91
N VAL A 62 -10.31 0.53 9.66
CA VAL A 62 -8.90 0.83 9.37
C VAL A 62 -8.27 -0.39 8.73
N VAL A 63 -7.61 -0.19 7.59
CA VAL A 63 -6.74 -1.22 7.00
C VAL A 63 -5.28 -0.80 7.22
N THR A 64 -4.49 -1.71 7.78
CA THR A 64 -3.04 -1.58 7.90
C THR A 64 -2.42 -2.44 6.81
N ILE A 65 -1.61 -1.83 5.96
CA ILE A 65 -0.85 -2.52 4.90
C ILE A 65 0.63 -2.40 5.24
N VAL A 66 1.30 -3.53 5.37
CA VAL A 66 2.75 -3.63 5.56
C VAL A 66 3.33 -4.20 4.28
N LEU A 67 4.12 -3.40 3.56
CA LEU A 67 4.96 -3.90 2.47
C LEU A 67 6.12 -4.66 3.09
N VAL A 68 6.25 -5.94 2.78
CA VAL A 68 7.25 -6.82 3.40
C VAL A 68 8.52 -6.83 2.56
N GLU A 69 8.42 -7.29 1.31
CA GLU A 69 9.57 -7.43 0.40
C GLU A 69 9.09 -7.56 -1.06
N GLY A 70 10.00 -7.31 -2.00
CA GLY A 70 9.90 -7.78 -3.38
C GLY A 70 10.79 -9.00 -3.60
N LYS A 71 10.38 -9.93 -4.45
CA LYS A 71 11.14 -11.15 -4.74
C LYS A 71 11.24 -11.43 -6.22
N ASN A 72 12.42 -11.86 -6.65
CA ASN A 72 12.70 -12.32 -8.01
C ASN A 72 12.21 -11.32 -9.08
N LEU A 73 12.39 -10.03 -8.83
CA LEU A 73 11.98 -9.00 -9.77
C LEU A 73 12.77 -9.15 -11.07
N LEU A 74 12.14 -8.85 -12.21
CA LEU A 74 12.82 -8.86 -13.50
C LEU A 74 13.92 -7.78 -13.51
N PRO A 75 15.14 -8.09 -13.99
CA PRO A 75 16.16 -7.08 -14.21
C PRO A 75 15.77 -6.18 -15.37
N MET A 76 15.56 -4.90 -15.08
CA MET A 76 15.14 -3.90 -16.07
C MET A 76 16.29 -2.98 -16.51
N ASP A 77 17.36 -2.92 -15.72
CA ASP A 77 18.51 -2.07 -15.99
C ASP A 77 19.65 -2.85 -16.66
N ILE A 78 20.53 -2.12 -17.36
CA ILE A 78 21.63 -2.68 -18.15
C ILE A 78 22.62 -3.48 -17.28
N ASP A 79 22.72 -3.15 -16.00
CA ASP A 79 23.61 -3.81 -15.05
C ASP A 79 23.05 -5.14 -14.50
N GLY A 80 21.88 -5.56 -14.97
CA GLY A 80 21.22 -6.80 -14.55
C GLY A 80 20.48 -6.69 -13.22
N PHE A 81 20.23 -5.47 -12.72
CA PHE A 81 19.43 -5.20 -11.53
C PHE A 81 18.21 -4.32 -11.87
N SER A 82 17.54 -3.85 -10.83
CA SER A 82 16.44 -2.91 -10.89
C SER A 82 16.53 -1.95 -9.69
N ASP A 83 15.89 -0.78 -9.81
CA ASP A 83 15.67 0.19 -8.72
C ASP A 83 14.18 0.26 -8.30
N PRO A 84 13.61 -0.82 -7.74
CA PRO A 84 12.16 -0.92 -7.53
C PRO A 84 11.62 0.03 -6.46
N TYR A 85 10.37 0.43 -6.63
CA TYR A 85 9.52 1.04 -5.60
C TYR A 85 8.06 0.63 -5.81
N VAL A 86 7.30 0.59 -4.72
CA VAL A 86 5.86 0.30 -4.76
C VAL A 86 5.07 1.59 -4.65
N LYS A 87 4.03 1.69 -5.49
CA LYS A 87 3.02 2.74 -5.40
C LYS A 87 1.65 2.10 -5.45
N PHE A 88 0.81 2.42 -4.46
CA PHE A 88 -0.55 1.92 -4.40
C PHE A 88 -1.53 3.02 -4.01
N ARG A 89 -2.82 2.74 -4.23
CA ARG A 89 -3.91 3.66 -3.93
C ARG A 89 -5.00 2.93 -3.15
N LEU A 90 -5.48 3.55 -2.08
CA LEU A 90 -6.67 3.11 -1.35
C LEU A 90 -7.72 4.23 -1.43
N GLY A 91 -8.77 4.02 -2.23
CA GLY A 91 -9.73 5.08 -2.54
C GLY A 91 -9.03 6.29 -3.20
N THR A 92 -9.01 7.43 -2.51
CA THR A 92 -8.34 8.66 -2.96
C THR A 92 -6.91 8.82 -2.42
N GLU A 93 -6.51 8.01 -1.45
CA GLU A 93 -5.20 8.10 -0.79
C GLU A 93 -4.15 7.37 -1.62
N LYS A 94 -3.01 8.03 -1.86
CA LYS A 94 -1.90 7.50 -2.65
C LYS A 94 -0.68 7.34 -1.74
N TYR A 95 -0.01 6.20 -1.83
CA TYR A 95 1.17 5.87 -1.06
C TYR A 95 2.31 5.46 -1.99
N LYS A 96 3.54 5.80 -1.61
CA LYS A 96 4.76 5.46 -2.34
C LYS A 96 5.82 5.01 -1.34
N SER A 97 6.47 3.88 -1.59
CA SER A 97 7.61 3.41 -0.80
C SER A 97 8.88 4.21 -1.14
N LYS A 98 9.94 3.95 -0.38
CA LYS A 98 11.29 4.33 -0.80
C LYS A 98 11.68 3.51 -2.04
N VAL A 99 12.60 4.06 -2.82
CA VAL A 99 13.32 3.33 -3.86
C VAL A 99 14.48 2.60 -3.19
N ILE A 100 14.66 1.32 -3.52
CA ILE A 100 15.85 0.56 -3.11
C ILE A 100 16.65 0.31 -4.37
N TYR A 101 17.93 0.69 -4.33
CA TYR A 101 18.78 0.68 -5.51
C TYR A 101 19.42 -0.69 -5.74
N LYS A 102 19.59 -1.05 -7.01
CA LYS A 102 20.38 -2.18 -7.49
C LYS A 102 20.04 -3.49 -6.79
N THR A 103 18.77 -3.86 -6.82
CA THR A 103 18.30 -5.12 -6.23
C THR A 103 17.11 -5.70 -6.99
N LEU A 104 17.07 -7.03 -7.05
CA LEU A 104 15.90 -7.79 -7.51
C LEU A 104 15.07 -8.34 -6.34
N ASN A 105 15.54 -8.11 -5.09
CA ASN A 105 14.92 -8.55 -3.85
C ASN A 105 14.96 -7.40 -2.81
N PRO A 106 14.18 -6.33 -3.03
CA PRO A 106 14.10 -5.17 -2.13
C PRO A 106 13.37 -5.45 -0.82
#